data_AF-P28213-F1
#
_entry.id   AF-P28213-F1
#
_cell.length_a   1.000
_cell.length_b   1.000
_cell.length_c   1.000
_cell.angle_alpha   90.00
_cell.angle_beta   90.00
_cell.angle_gamma   90.00
#
_symmetry.space_group_name_H-M   'P 1'
#
loop_
_entity.id
_entity.type
_entity.pdbx_description
1 polymer ?
#
loop_
_entity_poly.entity_id
_entity_poly.type
_entity_poly.pdbx_seq_one_letter_code
_entity_poly.pdbx_strand_id
1 'polypeptide(L)'
;WLMIVEKECRVIVMLAKCYEAGKKKCQKYWPDSKDTLTFGQIKVFNAEEVRYSGFLVRKFQIESVEKMITMEVFQYQYTNWPDHSVPYTTSNLVRMHKNVIQLLAEIGGDAPMVV
;
A
#
# COMPACT_ATOMS: atom_id res chain seq x y z
N TRP A 1 -0.28 -8.90 -6.33
CA TRP A 1 -0.69 -9.74 -5.18
C TRP A 1 0.05 -11.05 -5.10
N LEU A 2 0.22 -11.84 -6.17
CA LEU A 2 1.01 -13.09 -6.09
C LEU A 2 2.40 -12.88 -5.50
N MET A 3 3.17 -11.91 -6.01
CA MET A 3 4.47 -11.52 -5.44
C MET A 3 4.39 -11.15 -3.95
N ILE A 4 3.34 -10.45 -3.52
CA ILE A 4 3.14 -10.02 -2.13
C ILE A 4 3.00 -11.26 -1.23
N VAL A 5 2.23 -12.26 -1.67
CA VAL A 5 2.04 -13.52 -0.94
C VAL A 5 3.33 -14.34 -0.95
N GLU A 6 3.97 -14.53 -2.11
CA GLU A 6 5.16 -15.38 -2.25
C GLU A 6 6.40 -14.86 -1.51
N LYS A 7 6.51 -13.53 -1.37
CA LYS A 7 7.60 -12.88 -0.63
C LYS A 7 7.19 -12.45 0.76
N GLU A 8 5.97 -12.80 1.17
CA GLU A 8 5.40 -12.46 2.48
C GLU A 8 5.46 -10.94 2.80
N CYS A 9 5.46 -10.10 1.77
CA CYS A 9 5.53 -8.65 1.90
C CYS A 9 4.33 -8.14 2.71
N ARG A 10 4.59 -7.47 3.84
CA ARG A 10 3.54 -6.92 4.69
C ARG A 10 3.29 -5.43 4.47
N VAL A 11 4.21 -4.74 3.78
CA VAL A 11 4.15 -3.29 3.56
C VAL A 11 4.37 -2.95 2.09
N ILE A 12 3.50 -2.11 1.55
CA ILE A 12 3.57 -1.51 0.22
C ILE A 12 3.66 0.01 0.42
N VAL A 13 4.63 0.66 -0.18
CA VAL A 13 4.72 2.11 -0.31
C VAL A 13 4.36 2.43 -1.76
N MET A 14 3.48 3.39 -1.97
CA MET A 14 3.06 3.87 -3.30
C MET A 14 3.35 5.35 -3.38
N LEU A 15 4.28 5.76 -4.24
CA LEU A 15 4.71 7.16 -4.37
C LEU A 15 4.03 7.91 -5.51
N ALA A 16 2.98 7.35 -6.11
CA ALA A 16 2.26 7.92 -7.23
C ALA A 16 0.74 7.95 -7.01
N LYS A 17 0.04 8.78 -7.77
CA LYS A 17 -1.43 8.69 -7.92
C LYS A 17 -1.77 7.71 -9.05
N CYS A 18 -3.01 7.23 -9.09
CA CYS A 18 -3.49 6.48 -10.26
C CYS A 18 -3.55 7.35 -11.52
N TYR A 19 -3.87 8.63 -11.35
CA TYR A 19 -3.97 9.62 -12.40
C TYR A 19 -3.20 10.89 -12.05
N GLU A 20 -2.49 11.40 -13.03
CA GLU A 20 -1.63 12.60 -12.96
C GLU A 20 -1.80 13.37 -14.27
N ALA A 21 -2.21 14.64 -14.19
CA ALA A 21 -2.57 15.47 -15.35
C ALA A 21 -3.52 14.76 -16.36
N GLY A 22 -4.50 13.99 -15.85
CA GLY A 22 -5.45 13.23 -16.66
C GLY A 22 -4.89 11.94 -17.29
N LYS A 23 -3.58 11.68 -17.16
CA LYS A 23 -2.94 10.46 -17.65
C LYS A 23 -2.91 9.40 -16.56
N LYS A 24 -3.25 8.16 -16.92
CA LYS A 24 -3.15 7.02 -16.03
C LYS A 24 -1.68 6.63 -15.82
N LYS A 25 -1.23 6.65 -14.57
CA LYS A 25 0.14 6.28 -14.16
C LYS A 25 0.21 4.91 -13.51
N CYS A 26 -0.83 4.56 -12.75
CA CYS A 26 -0.90 3.30 -12.03
C CYS A 26 -2.31 2.72 -12.13
N GLN A 27 -2.41 1.44 -12.44
CA GLN A 27 -3.68 0.71 -12.31
C GLN A 27 -4.03 0.62 -10.83
N LYS A 28 -5.28 0.93 -10.47
CA LYS A 28 -5.79 0.62 -9.14
C LYS A 28 -5.83 -0.90 -8.99
N TYR A 29 -4.90 -1.44 -8.20
CA TYR A 29 -4.75 -2.87 -7.94
C TYR A 29 -5.40 -3.31 -6.61
N TRP A 30 -6.18 -2.44 -5.97
CA TRP A 30 -6.81 -2.68 -4.67
C TRP A 30 -8.31 -2.35 -4.72
N PRO A 31 -9.14 -2.99 -3.87
CA PRO A 31 -10.56 -2.67 -3.75
C PRO A 31 -10.85 -1.32 -3.09
N ASP A 32 -12.06 -0.81 -3.30
CA ASP A 32 -12.59 0.30 -2.51
C ASP A 32 -12.75 -0.06 -1.02
N SER A 33 -12.88 0.95 -0.16
CA SER A 33 -13.01 0.73 1.29
C SER A 33 -14.21 -0.16 1.59
N LYS A 34 -13.99 -1.18 2.43
CA LYS A 34 -14.98 -2.22 2.80
C LYS A 34 -15.46 -3.09 1.63
N ASP A 35 -14.69 -3.15 0.54
CA ASP A 35 -14.96 -4.02 -0.60
C ASP A 35 -13.88 -5.10 -0.78
N THR A 36 -14.20 -6.15 -1.54
CA THR A 36 -13.32 -7.27 -1.86
C THR A 36 -13.13 -7.39 -3.38
N LEU A 37 -11.88 -7.52 -3.82
CA LEU A 37 -11.56 -7.88 -5.21
C LEU A 37 -10.75 -9.18 -5.24
N THR A 38 -11.03 -10.00 -6.26
CA THR A 38 -10.31 -11.25 -6.51
C THR A 38 -9.34 -11.08 -7.67
N PHE A 39 -8.07 -11.42 -7.44
CA PHE A 39 -6.99 -11.38 -8.41
C PHE A 39 -6.43 -12.80 -8.59
N GLY A 40 -6.97 -13.55 -9.55
CA GLY A 40 -6.67 -14.97 -9.69
C GLY A 40 -7.15 -15.75 -8.47
N GLN A 41 -6.26 -16.47 -7.79
CA GLN A 41 -6.56 -17.25 -6.58
C GLN A 41 -6.39 -16.46 -5.27
N ILE A 42 -6.25 -15.13 -5.36
CA ILE A 42 -5.99 -14.25 -4.23
C ILE A 42 -7.15 -13.28 -4.06
N LYS A 43 -7.81 -13.32 -2.91
CA LYS A 43 -8.80 -12.32 -2.52
C LYS A 43 -8.12 -11.23 -1.69
N VAL A 44 -8.52 -10.00 -1.94
CA VAL A 44 -8.03 -8.81 -1.27
C VAL A 44 -9.23 -8.08 -0.74
N PHE A 45 -9.32 -7.89 0.58
CA PHE A 45 -10.36 -7.10 1.23
C PHE A 45 -9.75 -5.82 1.80
N ASN A 46 -10.32 -4.66 1.51
CA ASN A 46 -9.88 -3.39 2.09
C ASN A 46 -10.60 -3.15 3.42
N ALA A 47 -9.95 -3.57 4.50
CA ALA A 47 -10.50 -3.55 5.84
C ALA A 47 -10.54 -2.13 6.42
N GLU A 48 -9.58 -1.27 6.10
CA GLU A 48 -9.48 0.08 6.67
C GLU A 48 -8.78 1.05 5.72
N GLU A 49 -9.25 2.29 5.68
CA GLU A 49 -8.59 3.39 4.97
C GLU A 49 -8.53 4.63 5.88
N VAL A 50 -7.32 5.12 6.18
CA VAL A 50 -7.07 6.30 7.03
C VAL A 50 -6.34 7.36 6.23
N ARG A 51 -6.95 8.55 6.14
CA ARG A 51 -6.42 9.69 5.38
C ARG A 51 -5.70 10.67 6.28
N TYR A 52 -4.43 10.91 5.99
CA TYR A 52 -3.60 11.95 6.63
C TYR A 52 -3.38 13.12 5.68
N SER A 53 -2.82 14.21 6.20
CA SER A 53 -2.30 15.30 5.37
C SER A 53 -1.12 14.77 4.54
N GLY A 54 -1.35 14.51 3.26
CA GLY A 54 -0.31 14.17 2.28
C GLY A 54 -0.03 12.69 2.04
N PHE A 55 -0.64 11.79 2.79
CA PHE A 55 -0.61 10.36 2.49
C PHE A 55 -1.87 9.65 3.00
N LEU A 56 -2.09 8.44 2.50
CA LEU A 56 -3.23 7.59 2.80
C LEU A 56 -2.70 6.22 3.22
N VAL A 57 -3.29 5.64 4.25
CA VAL A 57 -2.95 4.30 4.73
C VAL A 57 -4.13 3.37 4.49
N ARG A 58 -3.88 2.22 3.89
CA ARG A 58 -4.88 1.14 3.75
C ARG A 58 -4.41 -0.12 4.46
N LYS A 59 -5.33 -0.81 5.12
CA LYS A 59 -5.12 -2.15 5.68
C LYS A 59 -5.89 -3.15 4.84
N PHE A 60 -5.18 -4.07 4.20
CA PHE A 60 -5.76 -5.15 3.43
C PHE A 60 -5.70 -6.46 4.19
N GLN A 61 -6.75 -7.26 4.08
CA GLN A 61 -6.72 -8.69 4.42
C GLN A 61 -6.64 -9.47 3.12
N ILE A 62 -5.58 -10.28 3.00
CA ILE A 62 -5.27 -11.06 1.81
C ILE A 62 -5.49 -12.53 2.13
N GLU A 63 -6.29 -13.21 1.32
CA GLU A 63 -6.50 -14.66 1.39
C GLU A 63 -5.99 -15.29 0.08
N SER A 64 -5.02 -16.20 0.17
CA SER A 64 -4.53 -16.97 -0.98
C SER A 64 -4.96 -18.43 -0.83
N VAL A 65 -5.84 -18.87 -1.72
CA VAL A 65 -6.35 -20.25 -1.74
C VAL A 65 -5.22 -21.23 -2.06
N GLU A 66 -4.38 -20.88 -3.03
CA GLU A 66 -3.26 -21.73 -3.50
C GLU A 66 -2.20 -21.95 -2.42
N LYS A 67 -1.86 -20.89 -1.66
CA LYS A 67 -0.84 -20.94 -0.61
C LYS A 67 -1.42 -21.29 0.76
N MET A 68 -2.75 -21.42 0.87
CA MET A 68 -3.48 -21.66 2.12
C MET A 68 -3.07 -20.68 3.24
N ILE A 69 -2.86 -19.42 2.90
CA ILE A 69 -2.40 -18.38 3.84
C ILE A 69 -3.36 -17.19 3.85
N THR A 70 -3.52 -16.62 5.05
CA THR A 70 -4.14 -15.31 5.24
C THR A 70 -3.12 -14.34 5.84
N MET A 71 -3.03 -13.13 5.31
CA MET A 71 -2.08 -12.12 5.76
C MET A 71 -2.66 -10.70 5.73
N GLU A 72 -2.20 -9.83 6.62
CA GLU A 72 -2.55 -8.39 6.60
C GLU A 72 -1.47 -7.58 5.90
N VAL A 73 -1.84 -6.84 4.86
CA VAL A 73 -0.90 -6.01 4.09
C VAL A 73 -1.26 -4.54 4.24
N PHE A 74 -0.29 -3.71 4.59
CA PHE A 74 -0.46 -2.27 4.74
C PHE A 74 0.05 -1.55 3.51
N GLN A 75 -0.74 -0.64 2.95
CA GLN A 75 -0.30 0.22 1.86
C GLN A 75 -0.26 1.68 2.31
N TYR A 76 0.89 2.31 2.16
CA TYR A 76 1.12 3.73 2.38
C TYR A 76 1.22 4.42 1.03
N GLN A 77 0.18 5.17 0.64
CA GLN A 77 0.18 5.94 -0.59
C GLN A 77 0.48 7.41 -0.31
N TYR A 78 1.62 7.91 -0.79
CA TYR A 78 1.93 9.33 -0.74
C TYR A 78 1.14 10.08 -1.83
N THR A 79 0.34 11.08 -1.44
CA THR A 79 -0.61 11.74 -2.34
C THR A 79 -0.20 13.15 -2.75
N ASN A 80 0.88 13.68 -2.18
CA ASN A 80 1.31 15.07 -2.38
C ASN A 80 2.59 15.19 -3.22
N TRP A 81 2.97 14.14 -3.97
CA TRP A 81 4.06 14.24 -4.93
C TRP A 81 3.60 14.96 -6.21
N PRO A 82 4.27 16.03 -6.67
CA PRO A 82 3.98 16.66 -7.96
C PRO A 82 4.70 15.96 -9.13
N ASP A 83 4.05 15.80 -10.29
CA ASP A 83 4.58 15.06 -11.46
C ASP A 83 5.98 15.50 -11.93
N HIS A 84 6.26 16.80 -11.87
CA HIS A 84 7.47 17.42 -12.40
C HIS A 84 8.20 18.26 -11.35
N SER A 85 7.99 17.96 -10.06
CA SER A 85 8.65 18.68 -8.97
C SER A 85 8.80 17.79 -7.75
N VAL A 86 9.22 18.39 -6.64
CA VAL A 86 9.26 17.78 -5.32
C VAL A 86 8.25 18.47 -4.41
N PRO A 87 7.77 17.81 -3.34
CA PRO A 87 6.91 18.46 -2.37
C PRO A 87 7.55 19.73 -1.79
N TYR A 88 6.77 20.81 -1.62
CA TYR A 88 7.25 22.07 -1.02
C TYR A 88 7.85 21.89 0.38
N THR A 89 7.42 20.87 1.10
CA THR A 89 7.94 20.50 2.42
C THR A 89 8.10 18.98 2.50
N THR A 90 9.12 18.51 3.20
CA THR A 90 9.35 17.08 3.42
C THR A 90 8.54 16.51 4.59
N SER A 91 7.84 17.34 5.36
CA SER A 91 7.18 16.96 6.63
C SER A 91 6.26 15.75 6.52
N ASN A 92 5.40 15.70 5.50
CA ASN A 92 4.49 14.57 5.30
C ASN A 92 5.21 13.30 4.84
N LEU A 93 6.25 13.43 4.01
CA LEU A 93 7.06 12.31 3.56
C LEU A 93 7.86 11.71 4.73
N VAL A 94 8.48 12.57 5.56
CA VAL A 94 9.20 12.16 6.77
C VAL A 94 8.26 11.51 7.78
N ARG A 95 7.04 12.05 7.97
CA ARG A 95 6.01 11.44 8.82
C ARG A 95 5.60 10.06 8.31
N MET A 96 5.30 9.94 7.01
CA MET A 96 4.95 8.66 6.39
C MET A 96 6.08 7.65 6.54
N HIS A 97 7.33 8.05 6.26
CA HIS A 97 8.51 7.20 6.42
C HIS A 97 8.67 6.71 7.87
N LYS A 98 8.54 7.59 8.87
CA LYS A 98 8.58 7.19 10.28
C LYS A 98 7.50 6.17 10.62
N ASN A 99 6.28 6.35 10.13
CA ASN A 99 5.18 5.40 10.35
C ASN A 99 5.48 4.04 9.70
N VAL A 100 6.07 4.02 8.50
CA VAL A 100 6.47 2.79 7.80
C VAL A 100 7.57 2.05 8.57
N ILE A 101 8.62 2.75 9.02
CA ILE A 101 9.70 2.14 9.81
C ILE A 101 9.18 1.58 11.14
N GLN A 102 8.30 2.32 11.81
CA GLN A 102 7.66 1.85 13.04
C GLN A 102 6.85 0.56 12.80
N LEU A 103 6.02 0.53 11.74
CA LEU A 103 5.23 -0.64 11.40
C LEU A 103 6.12 -1.85 11.03
N LEU A 104 7.20 -1.64 10.28
CA LEU A 104 8.15 -2.72 9.96
C LEU A 104 8.78 -3.31 11.23
N ALA A 105 9.13 -2.47 12.21
CA ALA A 105 9.64 -2.92 13.50
C ALA A 105 8.59 -3.70 14.32
N GLU A 106 7.31 -3.31 14.24
CA GLU A 106 6.21 -3.99 14.93
C GLU A 106 5.85 -5.35 14.31
N ILE A 107 5.87 -5.44 12.98
CA ILE A 107 5.63 -6.69 12.25
C ILE A 107 6.78 -7.68 12.48
N GLY A 108 8.01 -7.16 12.48
CA GLY A 108 9.22 -7.98 12.55
C GLY A 108 9.46 -8.83 11.30
N GLY A 109 10.53 -9.61 11.33
CA GLY A 109 10.93 -10.49 10.23
C GLY A 109 11.70 -9.80 9.10
N ASP A 110 12.19 -10.62 8.17
CA ASP A 110 13.07 -10.20 7.07
C ASP A 110 12.33 -10.00 5.74
N ALA A 111 10.99 -9.99 5.78
CA ALA A 111 10.18 -9.84 4.57
C ALA A 111 10.42 -8.45 3.93
N PRO A 112 10.61 -8.38 2.60
CA PRO A 112 10.88 -7.12 1.94
C PRO A 112 9.64 -6.21 1.93
N MET A 113 9.90 -4.90 1.97
CA MET A 113 8.91 -3.87 1.65
C MET A 113 8.88 -3.62 0.14
N VAL A 114 7.69 -3.43 -0.42
CA VAL A 114 7.50 -3.03 -1.82
C VAL A 114 7.38 -1.50 -1.87
N VAL A 115 8.06 -0.84 -2.81
CA VAL A 115 8.02 0.62 -3.02
C VAL A 115 7.69 0.92 -4.48
#